data_AF-A0A151KTV3-F1
#
_entry.id   AF-A0A151KTV3-F1
#
_cell.length_a   1.000
_cell.length_b   1.000
_cell.length_c   1.000
_cell.angle_alpha   90.00
_cell.angle_beta   90.00
_cell.angle_gamma   90.00
#
_symmetry.space_group_name_H-M   'P 1'
#
loop_
_entity.id
_entity.type
_entity.pdbx_description
1 polymer ?
#
loop_
_entity_poly.entity_id
_entity_poly.type
_entity_poly.pdbx_seq_one_letter_code
_entity_poly.pdbx_strand_id
1 'polypeptide(L)'
;MPIPLIPAVAAIAGATVTTAISTVIATAVSVIGGFVVRFFTARVGTRLIALGLIASIAGAGIVATIEIVSQLRVITPPQWSQAISLVVPDNSAFSVWTIVACKIVRWAYAWKFYVIEKLSG
;
A
#
# COMPACT_ATOMS: atom_id res chain seq x y z
N MET A 1 15.28 -23.59 -63.86
CA MET A 1 15.87 -24.42 -62.79
C MET A 1 14.79 -24.67 -61.73
N PRO A 2 14.39 -25.93 -61.44
CA PRO A 2 13.37 -26.21 -60.44
C PRO A 2 13.95 -25.95 -59.06
N ILE A 3 13.29 -25.10 -58.27
CA ILE A 3 13.65 -24.86 -56.87
C ILE A 3 13.25 -26.12 -56.08
N PRO A 4 14.15 -26.75 -55.30
CA PRO A 4 13.80 -27.89 -54.48
C PRO A 4 12.90 -27.39 -53.33
N LEU A 5 11.59 -27.49 -53.52
CA LEU A 5 10.57 -27.03 -52.56
C LEU A 5 10.51 -27.91 -51.30
N ILE A 6 10.93 -29.17 -51.40
CA ILE A 6 10.81 -30.16 -50.31
C ILE A 6 11.75 -29.85 -49.12
N PRO A 7 13.05 -29.55 -49.32
CA PRO A 7 13.92 -29.15 -48.21
C PRO A 7 13.53 -27.81 -47.58
N ALA A 8 13.00 -26.87 -48.38
CA ALA A 8 12.57 -25.55 -47.89
C ALA A 8 11.33 -25.66 -46.99
N VAL A 9 10.35 -26.50 -47.35
CA VAL A 9 9.16 -26.76 -46.52
C VAL A 9 9.54 -27.48 -45.23
N ALA A 10 10.50 -28.40 -45.26
CA ALA A 10 11.01 -29.07 -44.05
C ALA A 10 11.74 -28.11 -43.10
N ALA A 11 12.52 -27.17 -43.64
CA ALA A 11 13.20 -26.14 -42.83
C ALA A 11 12.19 -25.16 -42.19
N ILE A 12 11.15 -24.76 -42.92
CA ILE A 12 10.08 -23.91 -42.38
C ILE A 12 9.29 -24.64 -41.29
N ALA A 13 8.99 -25.93 -41.50
CA ALA A 13 8.32 -26.76 -40.49
C ALA A 13 9.14 -26.95 -39.20
N GLY A 14 10.46 -27.09 -39.30
CA GLY A 14 11.34 -27.16 -38.12
C GLY A 14 11.42 -25.82 -37.36
N ALA A 15 11.39 -24.70 -38.08
CA ALA A 15 11.41 -23.37 -37.50
C ALA A 15 10.08 -22.99 -36.82
N THR A 16 8.95 -23.46 -37.34
CA THR A 16 7.63 -23.22 -36.73
C THR A 16 7.42 -24.01 -35.45
N VAL A 17 7.95 -25.24 -35.35
CA VAL A 17 7.87 -26.04 -34.11
C VAL A 17 8.71 -25.43 -32.98
N THR A 18 9.91 -24.94 -33.30
CA THR A 18 10.78 -24.28 -32.30
C THR A 18 10.22 -22.93 -31.84
N THR A 19 9.62 -22.16 -32.73
CA THR A 19 8.91 -20.92 -32.37
C THR A 19 7.61 -21.17 -31.61
N ALA A 20 6.89 -22.27 -31.88
CA ALA A 20 5.72 -22.66 -31.11
C ALA A 20 6.08 -23.07 -29.67
N ILE A 21 7.15 -23.83 -29.49
CA ILE A 21 7.59 -24.23 -28.14
C ILE A 21 8.09 -23.02 -27.34
N SER A 22 8.85 -22.12 -27.98
CA SER A 22 9.34 -20.91 -27.29
C SER A 22 8.22 -19.95 -26.89
N THR A 23 7.18 -19.81 -27.71
CA THR A 23 6.00 -18.99 -27.39
C THR A 23 5.16 -19.59 -26.26
N VAL A 24 4.99 -20.92 -26.21
CA VAL A 24 4.31 -21.60 -25.09
C VAL A 24 5.08 -21.43 -23.79
N ILE A 25 6.40 -21.56 -23.81
CA ILE A 25 7.23 -21.36 -22.60
C ILE A 25 7.20 -19.88 -22.17
N ALA A 26 7.33 -18.95 -23.11
CA ALA A 26 7.29 -17.51 -22.81
C ALA A 26 5.93 -17.07 -22.23
N THR A 27 4.83 -17.61 -22.74
CA THR A 27 3.49 -17.35 -22.21
C THR A 27 3.30 -17.98 -20.84
N ALA A 28 3.76 -19.21 -20.61
CA ALA A 28 3.72 -19.83 -19.28
C ALA A 28 4.51 -19.02 -18.24
N VAL A 29 5.72 -18.57 -18.61
CA VAL A 29 6.56 -17.74 -17.74
C VAL A 29 5.94 -16.37 -17.48
N SER A 30 5.30 -15.74 -18.47
CA SER A 30 4.64 -14.44 -18.26
C SER A 30 3.40 -14.53 -17.39
N VAL A 31 2.64 -15.63 -17.50
CA VAL A 31 1.46 -15.88 -16.65
C VAL A 31 1.87 -16.12 -15.21
N ILE A 32 2.87 -16.99 -14.99
CA ILE A 32 3.37 -17.29 -13.64
C ILE A 32 4.06 -16.07 -13.03
N GLY A 33 4.95 -15.42 -13.79
CA GLY A 33 5.63 -14.20 -13.35
C GLY A 33 4.65 -13.06 -13.05
N GLY A 34 3.67 -12.85 -13.92
CA GLY A 34 2.62 -11.84 -13.74
C GLY A 34 1.74 -12.13 -12.52
N PHE A 35 1.40 -13.40 -12.26
CA PHE A 35 0.68 -13.81 -11.06
C PHE A 35 1.48 -13.52 -9.79
N VAL A 36 2.75 -13.93 -9.75
CA VAL A 36 3.64 -13.70 -8.60
C VAL A 36 3.79 -12.21 -8.35
N VAL A 37 4.12 -11.42 -9.37
CA VAL A 37 4.28 -9.97 -9.25
C VAL A 37 3.00 -9.33 -8.74
N ARG A 38 1.83 -9.63 -9.33
CA ARG A 38 0.53 -9.09 -8.88
C ARG A 38 0.21 -9.51 -7.44
N PHE A 39 0.48 -10.75 -7.07
CA PHE A 39 0.18 -11.25 -5.73
C PHE A 39 1.02 -10.53 -4.66
N PHE A 40 2.31 -10.33 -4.93
CA PHE A 40 3.21 -9.59 -4.04
C PHE A 40 2.91 -8.09 -4.04
N THR A 41 2.80 -7.45 -5.20
CA THR A 41 2.52 -5.99 -5.27
C THR A 41 1.15 -5.63 -4.73
N ALA A 42 0.11 -6.42 -4.99
CA ALA A 42 -1.23 -6.13 -4.45
C ALA A 42 -1.26 -6.27 -2.92
N ARG A 43 -0.65 -7.31 -2.34
CA ARG A 43 -0.63 -7.48 -0.87
C ARG A 43 0.27 -6.49 -0.16
N VAL A 44 1.47 -6.23 -0.69
CA VAL A 44 2.44 -5.33 -0.06
C VAL A 44 2.03 -3.88 -0.30
N GLY A 45 1.64 -3.53 -1.52
CA GLY A 45 1.21 -2.18 -1.89
C GLY A 45 0.00 -1.72 -1.10
N THR A 46 -1.04 -2.55 -0.98
CA THR A 46 -2.24 -2.18 -0.19
C THR A 46 -1.93 -1.96 1.29
N ARG A 47 -1.01 -2.75 1.88
CA ARG A 47 -0.59 -2.58 3.28
C ARG A 47 0.22 -1.29 3.47
N LEU A 48 1.14 -0.99 2.55
CA LEU A 48 1.93 0.23 2.58
C LEU A 48 1.07 1.48 2.39
N ILE A 49 0.11 1.44 1.46
CA ILE A 49 -0.84 2.54 1.26
C ILE A 49 -1.67 2.76 2.52
N ALA A 50 -2.19 1.70 3.14
CA ALA A 50 -2.94 1.81 4.39
C ALA A 50 -2.10 2.42 5.52
N LEU A 51 -0.86 1.97 5.70
CA LEU A 51 0.07 2.55 6.68
C LEU A 51 0.37 4.03 6.39
N GLY A 52 0.60 4.37 5.11
CA GLY A 52 0.82 5.75 4.69
C GLY A 52 -0.37 6.67 4.99
N LEU A 53 -1.59 6.20 4.75
CA LEU A 53 -2.81 6.94 5.09
C LEU A 53 -3.01 7.12 6.59
N ILE A 54 -2.72 6.09 7.39
CA ILE A 54 -2.81 6.21 8.86
C ILE A 54 -1.76 7.18 9.39
N ALA A 55 -0.54 7.11 8.87
CA ALA A 55 0.55 8.02 9.23
C ALA A 55 0.24 9.47 8.84
N SER A 56 -0.37 9.70 7.67
CA SER A 56 -0.75 11.05 7.24
C SER A 56 -1.87 11.64 8.09
N ILE A 57 -2.87 10.84 8.49
CA ILE A 57 -3.94 11.28 9.41
C ILE A 57 -3.36 11.63 10.79
N ALA A 58 -2.48 10.79 11.33
CA ALA A 58 -1.83 11.05 12.60
C ALA A 58 -0.96 12.32 12.55
N GLY A 59 -0.18 12.48 11.47
CA GLY A 59 0.64 13.67 11.24
C GLY A 59 -0.18 14.96 11.11
N ALA A 60 -1.25 14.94 10.30
CA ALA A 60 -2.15 16.08 10.15
C ALA A 60 -2.82 16.46 11.47
N GLY A 61 -3.20 15.46 12.27
CA GLY A 61 -3.76 15.67 13.60
C GLY A 61 -2.80 16.36 14.57
N ILE A 62 -1.53 15.93 14.58
CA ILE A 62 -0.49 16.57 15.39
C ILE A 62 -0.34 18.05 15.02
N VAL A 63 -0.21 18.35 13.72
CA VAL A 63 -0.10 19.73 13.23
C VAL A 63 -1.32 20.56 13.62
N ALA A 64 -2.54 20.03 13.41
CA ALA A 64 -3.77 20.72 13.80
C ALA A 64 -3.83 21.04 15.30
N THR A 65 -3.35 20.12 16.15
CA THR A 65 -3.33 20.31 17.61
C THR A 65 -2.34 21.41 18.00
N ILE A 66 -1.17 21.44 17.38
CA ILE A 66 -0.15 22.47 17.62
C ILE A 66 -0.67 23.85 17.18
N GLU A 67 -1.35 23.93 16.05
CA GLU A 67 -1.94 25.19 15.57
C GLU A 67 -3.07 25.70 16.47
N ILE A 68 -3.92 24.83 17.00
CA ILE A 68 -4.95 25.24 17.97
C ILE A 68 -4.29 25.81 19.24
N VAL A 69 -3.22 25.17 19.72
CA VAL A 69 -2.47 25.65 20.89
C VAL A 69 -1.76 26.97 20.58
N SER A 70 -1.24 27.17 19.37
CA SER A 70 -0.60 28.42 18.96
C SER A 70 -1.60 29.58 18.96
N GLN A 71 -2.81 29.37 18.45
CA GLN A 71 -3.88 30.36 18.46
C GLN A 71 -4.38 30.67 19.87
N LEU A 72 -4.47 29.66 20.74
CA LEU A 72 -4.82 29.88 22.15
C LEU A 72 -3.79 30.76 22.86
N ARG A 73 -2.49 30.61 22.55
CA ARG A 73 -1.42 31.45 23.12
C ARG A 73 -1.55 32.94 22.76
N VAL A 74 -2.19 33.28 21.65
CA VAL A 74 -2.46 34.68 21.28
C VAL A 74 -3.53 35.30 22.20
N ILE A 75 -4.47 34.49 22.69
CA ILE A 75 -5.62 34.95 23.48
C ILE A 75 -5.34 34.83 24.99
N THR A 76 -4.51 33.87 25.41
CA THR A 76 -4.23 33.63 26.82
C THR A 76 -3.05 34.43 27.36
N PRO A 77 -3.08 34.85 28.64
CA PRO A 77 -1.95 35.51 29.29
C PRO A 77 -0.68 34.63 29.25
N PRO A 78 0.53 35.21 29.15
CA PRO A 78 1.78 34.43 29.03
C PRO A 78 2.04 33.47 30.20
N GLN A 79 1.47 33.74 31.38
CA GLN A 79 1.53 32.87 32.58
C GLN A 79 0.81 31.53 32.36
N TRP A 80 -0.19 31.49 31.47
CA TRP A 80 -0.94 30.28 31.13
C TRP A 80 -0.05 29.21 30.50
N SER A 81 0.91 29.60 29.66
CA SER A 81 1.83 28.65 29.02
C SER A 81 2.73 27.93 30.02
N GLN A 82 3.14 28.60 31.10
CA GLN A 82 3.95 28.00 32.16
C GLN A 82 3.10 27.09 33.05
N ALA A 83 1.88 27.52 33.39
CA ALA A 83 0.97 26.72 34.21
C ALA A 83 0.51 25.45 33.49
N ILE A 84 0.21 25.51 32.20
CA ILE A 84 -0.29 24.36 31.46
C ILE A 84 0.80 23.33 31.14
N SER A 85 2.06 23.77 31.01
CA SER A 85 3.22 22.88 30.82
C SER A 85 3.45 21.95 32.02
N LEU A 86 3.01 22.33 33.22
CA LEU A 86 3.05 21.48 34.42
C LEU A 86 2.04 20.32 34.37
N VAL A 87 0.95 20.47 33.60
CA VAL A 87 -0.14 19.48 33.51
C VAL A 87 -0.04 18.67 32.22
N VAL A 88 0.29 19.34 31.12
CA VAL A 88 0.34 18.77 29.77
C VAL A 88 1.77 18.88 29.25
N PRO A 89 2.51 17.75 29.16
CA PRO A 89 3.86 17.75 28.63
C PRO A 89 3.85 18.01 27.11
N ASP A 90 4.95 18.56 26.59
CA ASP A 90 5.07 18.99 25.19
C ASP A 90 4.93 17.84 24.17
N ASN A 91 5.12 16.59 24.60
CA ASN A 91 4.95 15.39 23.76
C ASN A 91 3.52 14.80 23.79
N SER A 92 2.58 15.45 24.48
CA SER A 92 1.20 14.99 24.64
C SER A 92 0.47 14.85 23.30
N ALA A 93 0.71 15.75 22.34
CA ALA A 93 0.10 15.66 21.02
C ALA A 93 0.50 14.34 20.31
N PHE A 94 1.77 13.98 20.35
CA PHE A 94 2.27 12.74 19.74
C PHE A 94 1.63 11.50 20.37
N SER A 95 1.52 11.46 21.70
CA SER A 95 0.92 10.32 22.40
C SER A 95 -0.58 10.17 22.12
N VAL A 96 -1.34 11.27 22.15
CA VAL A 96 -2.77 11.27 21.81
C VAL A 96 -3.00 10.78 20.38
N TRP A 97 -2.26 11.30 19.41
CA TRP A 97 -2.42 10.90 18.01
C TRP A 97 -1.92 9.49 17.72
N THR A 98 -0.97 8.99 18.49
CA THR A 98 -0.58 7.57 18.45
C THR A 98 -1.73 6.67 18.92
N ILE A 99 -2.42 7.02 20.01
CA ILE A 99 -3.61 6.28 20.48
C ILE A 99 -4.72 6.29 19.44
N VAL A 100 -4.97 7.44 18.80
CA VAL A 100 -5.96 7.58 17.72
C VAL A 100 -5.57 6.70 16.54
N ALA A 101 -4.31 6.71 16.10
CA ALA A 101 -3.82 5.85 15.04
C ALA A 101 -4.04 4.35 15.36
N CYS A 102 -3.72 3.92 16.59
CA CYS A 102 -3.98 2.54 17.03
C CYS A 102 -5.48 2.18 17.00
N LYS A 103 -6.37 3.10 17.37
CA LYS A 103 -7.83 2.88 17.30
C LYS A 103 -8.33 2.76 15.86
N ILE A 104 -7.83 3.61 14.96
CA ILE A 104 -8.17 3.54 13.52
C ILE A 104 -7.70 2.20 12.93
N VAL A 105 -6.49 1.77 13.26
CA VAL A 105 -5.98 0.46 12.86
C VAL A 105 -6.89 -0.66 13.35
N ARG A 106 -7.25 -0.67 14.64
CA ARG A 106 -8.17 -1.67 15.20
C ARG A 106 -9.52 -1.68 14.48
N TRP A 107 -10.09 -0.50 14.20
CA TRP A 107 -11.34 -0.38 13.46
C TRP A 107 -11.21 -0.97 12.05
N ALA A 108 -10.16 -0.62 11.31
CA ALA A 108 -9.92 -1.16 9.97
C ALA A 108 -9.78 -2.69 9.95
N TYR A 109 -9.15 -3.28 10.97
CA TYR A 109 -9.09 -4.74 11.12
C TYR A 109 -10.46 -5.35 11.42
N ALA A 110 -11.26 -4.75 12.30
CA ALA A 110 -12.61 -5.23 12.59
C ALA A 110 -13.50 -5.25 11.33
N TRP A 111 -13.39 -4.23 10.48
CA TRP A 111 -14.09 -4.20 9.19
C TRP A 111 -13.64 -5.30 8.23
N LYS A 112 -12.35 -5.63 8.20
CA LYS A 112 -11.86 -6.77 7.39
C LYS A 112 -12.49 -8.08 7.82
N PHE A 113 -12.59 -8.33 9.13
CA PHE A 113 -13.25 -9.54 9.64
C PHE A 113 -14.74 -9.57 9.30
N TYR A 114 -15.44 -8.44 9.48
CA TYR A 114 -16.85 -8.31 9.14
C TYR A 114 -17.13 -8.57 7.64
N VAL A 115 -16.29 -8.03 6.75
CA VAL A 115 -16.44 -8.22 5.30
C VAL A 115 -16.17 -9.68 4.90
N ILE A 116 -15.16 -10.32 5.50
CA ILE A 116 -14.87 -11.74 5.25
C ILE A 116 -16.07 -12.61 5.68
N GLU A 117 -16.62 -12.36 6.86
CA GLU A 117 -17.76 -13.11 7.40
C GLU A 117 -19.04 -12.91 6.58
N LYS A 118 -19.28 -11.70 6.06
CA LYS A 118 -20.45 -11.41 5.20
C LYS A 118 -20.35 -11.96 3.78
N LEU A 119 -19.14 -12.11 3.24
CA LEU A 119 -18.91 -12.61 1.87
C LEU A 119 -18.64 -14.12 1.80
N SER A 120 -18.36 -14.77 2.93
CA SER A 120 -18.18 -16.23 2.99
C SER A 120 -19.49 -17.01 3.19
N GLY A 121 -20.64 -16.33 3.16
CA GLY A 121 -21.98 -16.91 3.23
C GLY A 121 -22.54 -17.26 1.85
#